data_AF-A0A9J6D885-F1
#
_entry.id   AF-A0A9J6D885-F1
#
_cell.length_a   1.000
_cell.length_b   1.000
_cell.length_c   1.000
_cell.angle_alpha   90.00
_cell.angle_beta   90.00
_cell.angle_gamma   90.00
#
_symmetry.space_group_name_H-M   'P 1'
#
loop_
_entity.id
_entity.type
_entity.pdbx_description
1 polymer ?
#
loop_
_entity_poly.entity_id
_entity_poly.type
_entity_poly.pdbx_seq_one_letter_code
_entity_poly.pdbx_strand_id
1 'polypeptide(L)'
;MKAFIVLAAVAVAAIALPRSKRAAYELPDGAEFLVGGFRTSFTCPAKNGYFADVDNNCQIFHVCNVVTHADGNTEVQQYSFLCGNQTVFNQLSLTCAFAEEAVPCQNAPDFFYVNDNIGVETAPFLTDNDVQRAAQLIPSYKAKA
;
A
#
# COMPACT_ATOMS: atom_id res chain seq x y z
N MET A 1 -60.02 -8.05 -33.85
CA MET A 1 -59.66 -6.83 -33.09
C MET A 1 -59.51 -7.19 -31.62
N LYS A 2 -58.52 -6.59 -30.95
CA LYS A 2 -58.08 -6.74 -29.54
C LYS A 2 -56.85 -7.64 -29.35
N ALA A 3 -55.70 -7.06 -29.67
CA ALA A 3 -54.40 -7.49 -29.18
C ALA A 3 -54.24 -7.06 -27.72
N PHE A 4 -53.97 -8.01 -26.82
CA PHE A 4 -53.54 -7.73 -25.45
C PHE A 4 -52.01 -7.72 -25.44
N ILE A 5 -51.42 -6.53 -25.61
CA ILE A 5 -49.99 -6.32 -25.43
C ILE A 5 -49.74 -6.27 -23.92
N VAL A 6 -49.22 -7.36 -23.36
CA VAL A 6 -48.69 -7.38 -22.00
C VAL A 6 -47.31 -6.73 -22.05
N LEU A 7 -47.23 -5.44 -21.67
CA LEU A 7 -45.95 -4.79 -21.39
C LEU A 7 -45.37 -5.41 -20.11
N ALA A 8 -44.51 -6.41 -20.26
CA ALA A 8 -43.63 -6.85 -19.18
C ALA A 8 -42.59 -5.75 -18.94
N ALA A 9 -42.85 -4.88 -17.96
CA ALA A 9 -41.85 -3.95 -17.45
C ALA A 9 -40.76 -4.75 -16.73
N VAL A 10 -39.68 -5.09 -17.44
CA VAL A 10 -38.46 -5.62 -16.82
C VAL A 10 -37.85 -4.46 -16.04
N ALA A 11 -38.19 -4.36 -14.76
CA ALA A 11 -37.50 -3.48 -13.83
C ALA A 11 -36.06 -3.98 -13.71
N VAL A 12 -35.14 -3.37 -14.45
CA VAL A 12 -33.70 -3.54 -14.24
C VAL A 12 -33.41 -2.91 -12.88
N ALA A 13 -33.45 -3.72 -11.82
CA ALA A 13 -32.93 -3.33 -10.53
C ALA A 13 -31.43 -3.09 -10.73
N ALA A 14 -31.03 -1.83 -10.86
CA ALA A 14 -29.64 -1.44 -10.83
C ALA A 14 -29.10 -1.83 -9.45
N ILE A 15 -28.44 -2.99 -9.37
CA ILE A 15 -27.65 -3.37 -8.21
C ILE A 15 -26.53 -2.33 -8.14
N ALA A 16 -26.75 -1.29 -7.35
CA ALA A 16 -25.72 -0.32 -7.03
C ALA A 16 -24.66 -1.07 -6.23
N LEU A 17 -23.63 -1.58 -6.91
CA LEU A 17 -22.42 -2.04 -6.24
C LEU A 17 -21.95 -0.89 -5.34
N PRO A 18 -21.59 -1.15 -4.08
CA PRO A 18 -21.11 -0.10 -3.20
C PRO A 18 -19.88 0.51 -3.85
N ARG A 19 -20.05 1.74 -4.36
CA ARG A 19 -18.96 2.51 -4.95
C ARG A 19 -18.13 2.96 -3.77
N SER A 20 -17.16 2.15 -3.37
CA SER A 20 -16.20 2.52 -2.34
C SER A 20 -15.60 3.85 -2.82
N LYS A 21 -15.98 4.95 -2.16
CA LYS A 21 -15.46 6.27 -2.49
C LYS A 21 -13.97 6.14 -2.27
N ARG A 22 -13.16 6.24 -3.34
CA ARG A 22 -11.71 6.26 -3.20
C ARG A 22 -11.39 7.35 -2.19
N ALA A 23 -10.94 6.97 -1.00
CA ALA A 23 -10.43 7.93 -0.05
C ALA A 23 -9.20 8.55 -0.71
N ALA A 24 -9.25 9.87 -0.94
CA ALA A 24 -8.05 10.59 -1.33
C ALA A 24 -7.01 10.40 -0.21
N TYR A 25 -5.73 10.32 -0.55
CA TYR A 25 -4.69 10.21 0.48
C TYR A 25 -4.76 11.44 1.40
N GLU A 26 -4.93 11.22 2.70
CA GLU A 26 -4.92 12.28 3.71
C GLU A 26 -3.45 12.60 4.06
N LEU A 27 -2.81 13.44 3.25
CA LEU A 27 -1.45 13.92 3.47
C LEU A 27 -1.47 15.34 4.06
N PRO A 28 -0.38 15.78 4.74
CA PRO A 28 -0.26 17.17 5.20
C PRO A 28 -0.35 18.17 4.04
N ASP A 29 -0.88 19.36 4.33
CA ASP A 29 -0.93 20.46 3.35
C ASP A 29 0.47 20.76 2.79
N GLY A 30 0.57 20.81 1.46
CA GLY A 30 1.83 21.08 0.77
C GLY A 30 2.74 19.87 0.61
N ALA A 31 2.24 18.64 0.82
CA ALA A 31 2.95 17.41 0.50
C ALA A 31 3.52 17.41 -0.94
N GLU A 32 2.81 18.04 -1.87
CA GLU A 32 3.19 18.15 -3.28
C GLU A 32 4.51 18.91 -3.49
N PHE A 33 4.91 19.78 -2.55
CA PHE A 33 6.19 20.46 -2.62
C PHE A 33 7.38 19.51 -2.34
N LEU A 34 7.12 18.40 -1.62
CA LEU A 34 8.14 17.42 -1.27
C LEU A 34 8.17 16.24 -2.26
N VAL A 35 7.00 15.72 -2.64
CA VAL A 35 6.88 14.51 -3.47
C VAL A 35 6.37 14.77 -4.89
N GLY A 36 6.10 16.04 -5.24
CA GLY A 36 5.49 16.40 -6.52
C GLY A 36 4.03 15.97 -6.62
N GLY A 37 3.52 15.90 -7.85
CA GLY A 37 2.18 15.36 -8.10
C GLY A 37 2.15 13.85 -7.89
N PHE A 38 1.22 13.36 -7.08
CA PHE A 38 1.08 11.95 -6.73
C PHE A 38 -0.22 11.33 -7.23
N ARG A 39 -0.22 10.00 -7.33
CA ARG A 39 -1.36 9.16 -7.74
C ARG A 39 -2.04 8.56 -6.52
N THR A 40 -3.37 8.54 -6.50
CA THR A 40 -4.15 7.91 -5.42
C THR A 40 -4.70 6.55 -5.85
N SER A 41 -3.82 5.69 -6.37
CA SER A 41 -4.17 4.38 -6.93
C SER A 41 -3.94 3.22 -5.97
N PHE A 42 -3.13 3.40 -4.91
CA PHE A 42 -2.87 2.35 -3.94
C PHE A 42 -4.15 1.95 -3.21
N THR A 43 -4.29 0.65 -2.96
CA THR A 43 -5.35 0.08 -2.14
C THR A 43 -4.72 -0.91 -1.18
N CYS A 44 -4.99 -0.74 0.11
CA CYS A 44 -4.51 -1.67 1.12
C CYS A 44 -4.93 -3.12 0.81
N PRO A 45 -4.00 -4.10 0.90
CA PRO A 45 -4.38 -5.49 0.93
C PRO A 45 -5.18 -5.79 2.22
N ALA A 46 -5.89 -6.92 2.25
CA ALA A 46 -6.57 -7.42 3.44
C ALA A 46 -5.57 -7.97 4.49
N LYS A 47 -4.60 -7.15 4.88
CA LYS A 47 -3.47 -7.50 5.73
C LYS A 47 -2.94 -6.28 6.46
N ASN A 48 -2.54 -6.49 7.71
CA ASN A 48 -1.84 -5.47 8.50
C ASN A 48 -0.42 -5.26 7.98
N GLY A 49 0.04 -4.01 7.95
CA GLY A 49 1.44 -3.72 7.65
C GLY A 49 1.68 -2.38 6.99
N TYR A 50 2.93 -2.17 6.62
CA TYR A 50 3.44 -1.00 5.93
C TYR A 50 3.78 -1.39 4.50
N PHE A 51 3.30 -0.59 3.55
CA PHE A 51 3.36 -0.90 2.12
C PHE A 51 3.89 0.30 1.35
N ALA A 52 4.94 0.08 0.57
CA ALA A 52 5.50 1.07 -0.33
C ALA A 52 4.52 1.39 -1.46
N ASP A 53 4.32 2.67 -1.76
CA ASP A 53 3.55 3.08 -2.93
C ASP A 53 4.46 3.18 -4.16
N VAL A 54 4.48 2.10 -4.94
CA VAL A 54 5.32 1.99 -6.15
C VAL A 54 4.89 2.97 -7.24
N ASP A 55 3.59 3.31 -7.31
CA ASP A 55 3.07 4.28 -8.28
C ASP A 55 3.55 5.71 -8.00
N ASN A 56 4.01 5.97 -6.77
CA ASN A 56 4.57 7.23 -6.30
C ASN A 56 6.06 7.14 -5.97
N ASN A 57 6.79 6.26 -6.66
CA ASN A 57 8.24 6.09 -6.51
C ASN A 57 8.69 5.83 -5.06
N CYS A 58 7.81 5.24 -4.24
CA CYS A 58 8.03 4.97 -2.83
C CYS A 58 8.32 6.23 -1.99
N GLN A 59 8.05 7.42 -2.51
CA GLN A 59 8.08 8.67 -1.74
C GLN A 59 6.86 8.76 -0.80
N ILE A 60 5.81 8.00 -1.12
CA ILE A 60 4.64 7.77 -0.28
C ILE A 60 4.64 6.29 0.14
N PHE A 61 4.16 6.03 1.35
CA PHE A 61 3.87 4.69 1.83
C PHE A 61 2.56 4.67 2.62
N HIS A 62 2.01 3.48 2.81
CA HIS A 62 0.73 3.28 3.46
C HIS A 62 0.85 2.35 4.64
N VAL A 63 0.14 2.67 5.72
CA VAL A 63 -0.10 1.73 6.82
C VAL A 63 -1.52 1.21 6.67
N CYS A 64 -1.65 -0.10 6.59
CA CYS A 64 -2.92 -0.80 6.48
C CYS A 64 -3.24 -1.48 7.81
N ASN A 65 -4.45 -1.26 8.30
CA ASN A 65 -4.94 -1.86 9.54
C ASN A 65 -6.30 -2.52 9.29
N VAL A 66 -6.35 -3.84 9.46
CA VAL A 66 -7.55 -4.66 9.36
C VAL A 66 -8.28 -4.60 10.69
N VAL A 67 -9.40 -3.87 10.72
CA VAL A 67 -10.24 -3.70 11.89
C VAL A 67 -11.48 -4.59 11.74
N THR A 68 -11.73 -5.42 12.75
CA THR A 68 -12.99 -6.17 12.84
C THR A 68 -13.91 -5.45 13.81
N HIS A 69 -15.05 -5.02 13.32
CA HIS A 69 -16.07 -4.31 14.08
C HIS A 69 -16.89 -5.28 14.95
N ALA A 70 -17.64 -4.74 15.92
CA ALA A 70 -18.44 -5.54 16.84
C ALA A 70 -19.57 -6.33 16.16
N ASP A 71 -20.00 -5.89 14.97
CA ASP A 71 -20.99 -6.57 14.13
C ASP A 71 -20.39 -7.72 13.29
N GLY A 72 -19.08 -7.96 13.41
CA GLY A 72 -18.35 -8.99 12.67
C GLY A 72 -17.90 -8.56 11.27
N ASN A 73 -18.21 -7.34 10.83
CA ASN A 73 -17.71 -6.82 9.57
C ASN A 73 -16.24 -6.43 9.70
N THR A 74 -15.45 -6.75 8.66
CA THR A 74 -14.05 -6.37 8.58
C THR A 74 -13.88 -5.20 7.61
N GLU A 75 -13.15 -4.19 8.06
CA GLU A 75 -12.74 -3.04 7.27
C GLU A 75 -11.21 -2.97 7.25
N VAL A 76 -10.64 -2.47 6.15
CA VAL A 76 -9.21 -2.17 6.08
C VAL A 76 -9.03 -0.66 6.06
N GLN A 77 -8.51 -0.12 7.15
CA GLN A 77 -8.16 1.28 7.29
C GLN A 77 -6.82 1.54 6.61
N GLN A 78 -6.77 2.55 5.75
CA GLN A 78 -5.58 2.97 5.02
C GLN A 78 -5.13 4.34 5.54
N TYR A 79 -3.90 4.41 6.03
CA TYR A 79 -3.24 5.65 6.41
C TYR A 79 -2.10 5.91 5.44
N SER A 80 -1.95 7.14 4.96
CA SER A 80 -0.94 7.48 3.95
C SER A 80 0.08 8.44 4.54
N PHE A 81 1.35 8.23 4.21
CA PHE A 81 2.47 9.01 4.73
C PHE A 81 3.46 9.30 3.61
N LEU A 82 4.18 10.41 3.72
CA LEU A 82 5.28 10.76 2.83
C LEU A 82 6.62 10.65 3.55
N CYS A 83 7.64 10.21 2.82
CA CYS A 83 9.01 10.26 3.29
C CYS A 83 9.57 11.69 3.17
N GLY A 84 10.51 12.03 4.05
CA GLY A 84 11.16 13.34 4.05
C GLY A 84 11.98 13.61 2.77
N ASN A 85 12.45 14.84 2.63
CA ASN A 85 13.22 15.26 1.47
C ASN A 85 14.39 14.30 1.18
N GLN A 86 14.52 13.88 -0.09
CA GLN A 86 15.56 12.97 -0.61
C GLN A 86 15.50 11.53 -0.06
N THR A 87 14.42 11.12 0.60
CA THR A 87 14.25 9.76 1.12
C THR A 87 13.10 9.03 0.43
N VAL A 88 13.17 7.70 0.43
CA VAL A 88 12.15 6.79 -0.08
C VAL A 88 11.88 5.71 0.95
N PHE A 89 10.68 5.15 0.94
CA PHE A 89 10.29 4.09 1.84
C PHE A 89 11.01 2.79 1.49
N ASN A 90 11.83 2.31 2.40
CA ASN A 90 12.52 1.04 2.32
C ASN A 90 11.62 -0.07 2.87
N GLN A 91 11.02 -0.83 1.97
CA GLN A 91 10.10 -1.91 2.33
C GLN A 91 10.74 -3.04 3.15
N LEU A 92 12.06 -3.21 3.10
CA LEU A 92 12.75 -4.19 3.94
C LEU A 92 12.74 -3.79 5.41
N SER A 93 13.07 -2.53 5.72
CA SER A 93 13.21 -2.04 7.09
C SER A 93 11.94 -1.39 7.63
N LEU A 94 10.93 -1.18 6.79
CA LEU A 94 9.70 -0.44 7.08
C LEU A 94 9.95 1.01 7.52
N THR A 95 10.98 1.65 6.96
CA THR A 95 11.39 3.02 7.30
C THR A 95 11.75 3.82 6.06
N CYS A 96 11.74 5.15 6.15
CA CYS A 96 12.32 5.99 5.11
C CYS A 96 13.85 5.96 5.19
N ALA A 97 14.51 5.77 4.04
CA ALA A 97 15.96 5.78 3.90
C ALA A 97 16.38 6.53 2.65
N PHE A 98 17.67 6.83 2.51
CA PHE A 98 18.21 7.33 1.24
C PHE A 98 18.02 6.27 0.15
N ALA A 99 17.81 6.71 -1.09
CA ALA A 99 17.52 5.80 -2.21
C ALA A 99 18.66 4.78 -2.46
N GLU A 100 19.90 5.14 -2.13
CA GLU A 100 21.08 4.30 -2.25
C GLU A 100 21.16 3.21 -1.16
N GLU A 101 20.42 3.37 -0.07
CA GLU A 101 20.37 2.47 1.09
C GLU A 101 19.06 1.67 1.18
N ALA A 102 18.06 2.05 0.37
CA ALA A 102 16.79 1.35 0.28
C ALA A 102 16.83 0.23 -0.77
N VAL A 103 15.98 -0.79 -0.62
CA VAL A 103 15.66 -1.66 -1.75
C VAL A 103 15.03 -0.82 -2.87
N PRO A 104 15.39 -1.03 -4.15
CA PRO A 104 14.81 -0.27 -5.24
C PRO A 104 13.27 -0.31 -5.20
N CYS A 105 12.61 0.82 -5.42
CA CYS A 105 11.16 0.92 -5.24
C CYS A 105 10.36 -0.14 -6.02
N GLN A 106 10.80 -0.48 -7.23
CA GLN A 106 10.16 -1.52 -8.05
C GLN A 106 10.27 -2.93 -7.45
N ASN A 107 11.27 -3.17 -6.60
CA ASN A 107 11.46 -4.41 -5.86
C ASN A 107 10.80 -4.39 -4.48
N ALA A 108 10.22 -3.27 -4.04
CA ALA A 108 9.55 -3.20 -2.74
C ALA A 108 8.50 -4.32 -2.57
N PRO A 109 7.62 -4.65 -3.55
CA PRO A 109 6.64 -5.72 -3.40
C PRO A 109 7.23 -7.08 -3.01
N ASP A 110 8.47 -7.38 -3.42
CA ASP A 110 9.16 -8.64 -3.08
C ASP A 110 9.39 -8.77 -1.56
N PHE A 111 9.36 -7.66 -0.83
CA PHE A 111 9.58 -7.57 0.62
C PHE A 111 8.29 -7.35 1.41
N PHE A 112 7.09 -7.38 0.82
CA PHE A 112 5.83 -7.23 1.57
C PHE A 112 5.59 -8.31 2.64
N TYR A 113 6.27 -9.46 2.52
CA TYR A 113 6.21 -10.53 3.53
C TYR A 113 6.81 -10.12 4.88
N VAL A 114 7.73 -9.15 4.94
CA VAL A 114 8.33 -8.74 6.23
C VAL A 114 7.30 -8.10 7.18
N ASN A 115 6.14 -7.69 6.65
CA ASN A 115 5.02 -7.27 7.49
C ASN A 115 4.50 -8.39 8.40
N ASP A 116 4.69 -9.66 8.04
CA ASP A 116 4.34 -10.82 8.90
C ASP A 116 5.21 -10.91 10.14
N ASN A 117 6.35 -10.22 10.17
CA ASN A 117 7.27 -10.22 11.30
C ASN A 117 6.88 -9.16 12.35
N ILE A 118 5.91 -8.27 12.06
CA ILE A 118 5.46 -7.24 12.99
C ILE A 118 4.77 -7.91 14.18
N GLY A 119 5.24 -7.60 15.39
CA GLY A 119 4.69 -8.15 16.64
C GLY A 119 5.16 -9.56 17.00
N VAL A 120 6.11 -10.14 16.24
CA VAL A 120 6.73 -11.42 16.58
C VAL A 120 7.88 -11.17 17.57
N GLU A 121 7.60 -11.33 18.86
CA GLU A 121 8.57 -11.01 19.93
C GLU A 121 9.69 -12.06 20.10
N THR A 122 9.52 -13.26 19.55
CA THR A 122 10.43 -14.40 19.75
C THR A 122 11.48 -14.56 18.63
N ALA A 123 11.47 -13.67 17.63
CA ALA A 123 12.38 -13.72 16.49
C ALA A 123 12.90 -12.32 16.13
N PRO A 124 14.09 -12.21 15.54
CA PRO A 124 14.53 -10.97 14.90
C PRO A 124 13.55 -10.54 13.80
N PHE A 125 13.39 -9.23 13.60
CA PHE A 125 12.53 -8.69 12.54
C PHE A 125 13.01 -9.07 11.13
N LEU A 126 14.33 -9.14 10.92
CA LEU A 126 14.96 -9.60 9.68
C LEU A 126 15.94 -10.73 9.99
N THR A 127 16.00 -11.71 9.10
CA THR A 127 16.98 -12.79 9.10
C THR A 127 18.19 -12.45 8.23
N ASP A 128 19.29 -13.20 8.39
CA ASP A 128 20.47 -13.05 7.54
C ASP A 128 20.14 -13.25 6.05
N ASN A 129 19.20 -14.15 5.73
CA ASN A 129 18.74 -14.37 4.36
C ASN A 129 18.02 -13.15 3.79
N ASP A 130 17.20 -12.46 4.59
CA ASP A 130 16.50 -11.24 4.17
C ASP A 130 17.50 -10.13 3.83
N VAL A 131 18.50 -9.95 4.71
CA VAL A 131 19.59 -8.98 4.53
C VAL A 131 20.41 -9.31 3.28
N GLN A 132 20.79 -10.58 3.08
CA GLN A 132 21.55 -11.00 1.89
C GLN A 132 20.77 -10.77 0.59
N ARG A 133 19.47 -11.06 0.59
CA ARG A 133 18.61 -10.85 -0.59
C ARG A 133 18.49 -9.37 -0.92
N ALA A 134 18.32 -8.52 0.10
CA ALA A 134 18.31 -7.07 -0.08
C ALA A 134 19.68 -6.53 -0.53
N ALA A 135 20.77 -7.09 -0.03
CA ALA A 135 22.12 -6.65 -0.37
C ALA A 135 22.46 -6.80 -1.86
N GLN A 136 21.84 -7.77 -2.53
CA GLN A 136 21.94 -7.95 -3.98
C GLN A 136 21.18 -6.87 -4.78
N LEU A 137 20.37 -6.05 -4.12
CA LEU A 137 19.52 -5.03 -4.74
C LEU A 137 19.92 -3.62 -4.34
N ILE A 138 20.32 -3.40 -3.08
CA ILE A 138 20.68 -2.10 -2.51
C ILE A 138 21.89 -1.50 -3.26
N PRO A 139 21.76 -0.31 -3.87
CA PRO A 139 22.81 0.27 -4.71
C PRO A 139 24.15 0.49 -3.98
N SER A 140 24.11 1.00 -2.75
CA SER A 140 25.32 1.28 -1.96
C SER A 140 26.10 0.02 -1.59
N TYR A 141 25.46 -1.14 -1.56
CA TYR A 141 26.12 -2.42 -1.28
C TYR A 141 26.77 -3.00 -2.53
N LYS A 142 26.17 -2.79 -3.71
CA LYS A 142 26.82 -3.11 -4.99
C LYS A 142 28.06 -2.28 -5.26
N ALA A 143 28.06 -1.01 -4.87
CA ALA A 143 29.20 -0.11 -5.08
C ALA A 143 30.45 -0.45 -4.24
N LYS A 144 30.31 -1.32 -3.23
CA LYS A 144 31.41 -1.77 -2.34
C LYS A 144 31.91 -3.18 -2.66
N ALA A 145 31.29 -3.89 -3.60
CA ALA A 145 31.70 -5.21 -4.08
C ALA A 145 32.57 -5.06 -5.34
#